data_AF-A0A3D5NFA0-F1
#
_entry.id   AF-A0A3D5NFA0-F1
#
_cell.length_a   1.000
_cell.length_b   1.000
_cell.length_c   1.000
_cell.angle_alpha   90.00
_cell.angle_beta   90.00
_cell.angle_gamma   90.00
#
_symmetry.space_group_name_H-M   'P 1'
#
loop_
_entity.id
_entity.type
_entity.pdbx_description
1 polymer ?
#
loop_
_entity_poly.entity_id
_entity_poly.type
_entity_poly.pdbx_seq_one_letter_code
_entity_poly.pdbx_strand_id
1 'polypeptide(L)' 'PYDLLLARDGIDPGKAVYFEDMAKNLLPAKEMGMTTVWVHTDLEWAQAGRDDPRIDHQTDDIVGFLRTLANGS' A
#
# COMPACT_ATOMS: atom_id res chain seq x y z
N PRO A 1 8.59 -11.77 5.38
CA PRO A 1 8.67 -10.49 6.12
C PRO A 1 7.29 -9.93 6.47
N TYR A 2 6.40 -9.82 5.48
CA TYR A 2 5.03 -9.33 5.66
C TYR A 2 4.16 -10.27 6.51
N ASP A 3 4.21 -11.59 6.28
CA ASP A 3 3.50 -12.58 7.10
C ASP A 3 3.91 -12.52 8.57
N LEU A 4 5.19 -12.24 8.85
CA LEU A 4 5.72 -12.10 10.21
C LEU A 4 5.24 -10.80 10.88
N LEU A 5 5.10 -9.70 10.13
CA LEU A 5 4.56 -8.43 10.64
C LEU A 5 3.08 -8.60 11.03
N LEU A 6 2.30 -9.20 10.13
CA LEU A 6 0.87 -9.46 10.34
C LEU A 6 0.62 -10.39 11.53
N ALA A 7 1.34 -11.52 11.57
CA ALA A 7 1.17 -12.53 12.62
C ALA A 7 1.62 -12.02 14.01
N ARG A 8 2.61 -11.13 14.07
CA ARG A 8 3.08 -10.54 15.32
C ARG A 8 2.07 -9.56 15.91
N ASP A 9 1.45 -8.74 15.08
CA ASP A 9 0.68 -7.57 15.53
C ASP A 9 -0.85 -7.81 15.49
N GLY A 10 -1.30 -8.99 15.07
CA GLY A 10 -2.73 -9.37 15.06
C GLY A 10 -3.57 -8.57 14.06
N ILE A 11 -2.94 -8.08 12.99
CA ILE A 11 -3.58 -7.25 11.97
C ILE A 11 -4.41 -8.15 11.04
N ASP A 12 -5.70 -7.84 10.88
CA ASP A 12 -6.56 -8.43 9.85
C ASP A 12 -6.24 -7.76 8.50
N PRO A 13 -5.61 -8.48 7.54
CA PRO A 13 -5.20 -7.88 6.28
C PRO A 13 -6.40 -7.35 5.49
N GLY A 14 -7.58 -7.96 5.59
CA GLY A 14 -8.79 -7.47 4.92
C GLY A 14 -9.33 -6.14 5.46
N LYS A 15 -8.77 -5.63 6.55
CA LYS A 15 -9.10 -4.34 7.17
C LYS A 15 -7.89 -3.42 7.27
N ALA A 16 -6.80 -3.76 6.59
CA ALA A 16 -5.57 -3.01 6.61
C ALA A 16 -5.29 -2.36 5.24
N VAL A 17 -4.57 -1.24 5.29
CA VAL A 17 -4.02 -0.55 4.13
C VAL A 17 -2.51 -0.51 4.25
N TYR A 18 -1.80 -0.80 3.16
CA TYR A 18 -0.34 -0.75 3.09
C TYR A 18 0.13 0.33 2.13
N PHE A 19 0.95 1.25 2.66
CA PHE A 19 1.60 2.31 1.91
C PHE A 19 3.07 1.95 1.71
N GLU A 20 3.55 2.02 0.47
CA GLU A 20 4.93 1.67 0.13
C GLU A 20 5.37 2.44 -1.11
N ASP A 21 6.65 2.82 -1.17
CA ASP A 21 7.23 3.60 -2.27
C ASP A 21 7.75 2.72 -3.43
N MET A 22 8.02 1.45 -3.16
CA MET A 22 8.37 0.45 -4.17
C MET A 22 7.14 -0.34 -4.64
N ALA A 23 6.68 -0.10 -5.88
CA ALA A 23 5.45 -0.72 -6.40
C ALA A 23 5.44 -2.26 -6.30
N LYS A 24 6.57 -2.93 -6.58
CA LYS A 24 6.69 -4.39 -6.46
C LYS A 24 6.45 -4.95 -5.05
N ASN A 25 6.72 -4.16 -4.01
CA ASN A 25 6.57 -4.58 -2.61
C ASN A 25 5.10 -4.60 -2.16
N LEU A 26 4.19 -4.01 -2.95
CA LEU A 26 2.75 -4.00 -2.68
C LEU A 26 2.09 -5.33 -3.03
N LEU A 27 2.65 -6.12 -3.95
CA LEU A 27 2.00 -7.33 -4.45
C LEU A 27 1.77 -8.39 -3.36
N PRO A 28 2.75 -8.68 -2.47
CA PRO A 28 2.50 -9.58 -1.35
C PRO A 28 1.39 -9.07 -0.41
N ALA A 29 1.37 -7.76 -0.10
CA ALA A 29 0.31 -7.12 0.70
C ALA A 29 -1.07 -7.34 0.06
N LYS A 30 -1.16 -7.17 -1.26
CA LYS A 30 -2.37 -7.41 -2.03
C LYS A 30 -2.82 -8.87 -2.00
N GLU A 31 -1.89 -9.81 -2.16
CA GLU A 31 -2.16 -11.25 -2.09
C GLU A 31 -2.71 -11.68 -0.73
N MET A 32 -2.31 -11.01 0.35
CA MET A 32 -2.84 -11.23 1.70
C MET A 32 -4.22 -10.58 1.93
N GLY A 33 -4.70 -9.73 1.02
CA GLY A 33 -6.01 -9.09 1.10
C GLY A 33 -6.00 -7.63 1.58
N MET A 34 -4.82 -7.01 1.76
CA MET A 34 -4.75 -5.59 2.09
C MET A 34 -5.15 -4.70 0.91
N THR A 35 -5.69 -3.52 1.23
CA THR A 35 -5.73 -2.40 0.30
C THR A 35 -4.31 -1.86 0.12
N THR A 36 -3.91 -1.57 -1.11
CA THR A 36 -2.55 -1.13 -1.44
C THR A 36 -2.52 0.29 -1.96
N VAL A 37 -1.58 1.10 -1.45
CA VAL A 37 -1.36 2.47 -1.90
C VAL A 37 0.10 2.63 -2.27
N TRP A 38 0.35 2.85 -3.55
CA TRP A 38 1.69 3.20 -4.00
C TRP A 38 1.98 4.67 -3.73
N VAL A 39 3.07 4.95 -3.03
CA VAL A 39 3.53 6.31 -2.76
C VAL A 39 4.54 6.68 -3.85
N HIS A 40 4.23 7.73 -4.62
CA HIS A 40 5.08 8.16 -5.72
C HIS A 40 6.46 8.59 -5.23
N THR A 41 7.50 8.20 -5.96
CA THR A 41 8.89 8.58 -5.71
C THR A 41 9.63 8.75 -7.03
N ASP A 42 10.49 9.75 -7.17
CA ASP A 42 11.21 10.02 -8.43
C ASP A 42 12.33 9.02 -8.73
N LEU A 43 12.54 8.05 -7.85
CA LEU A 43 13.58 7.03 -7.98
C LEU A 43 13.16 5.96 -8.99
N GLU A 44 13.84 5.93 -10.15
CA GLU A 44 13.53 5.00 -11.25
C GLU A 44 13.44 3.53 -10.83
N TRP A 45 14.28 3.10 -9.88
CA TRP A 45 14.29 1.71 -9.40
C TRP A 45 13.05 1.34 -8.57
N ALA A 46 12.38 2.31 -7.96
CA ALA A 46 11.17 2.10 -7.14
C ALA A 46 9.88 2.08 -7.99
N GLN A 47 9.97 2.59 -9.22
CA GLN A 47 8.89 2.64 -10.21
C GLN A 47 8.61 1.29 -10.89
N ALA A 48 9.49 0.29 -10.71
CA ALA A 48 9.33 -1.03 -11.29
C ALA A 48 8.03 -1.71 -10.78
N GLY A 49 7.11 -1.97 -11.70
CA GLY A 49 5.80 -2.58 -11.39
C GLY A 49 4.69 -1.58 -11.08
N ARG A 50 4.90 -0.27 -11.28
CA ARG A 50 3.88 0.78 -11.01
C ARG A 50 2.58 0.64 -11.81
N ASP A 51 2.65 0.00 -12.98
CA ASP A 51 1.51 -0.19 -13.88
C ASP A 51 0.77 -1.52 -13.60
N ASP A 52 1.12 -2.22 -12.51
CA ASP A 52 0.44 -3.46 -12.14
C ASP A 52 -1.01 -3.17 -11.73
N PRO A 53 -2.02 -3.78 -12.40
CA PRO A 53 -3.43 -3.49 -12.15
C PRO A 53 -3.92 -3.95 -10.76
N ARG A 54 -3.08 -4.65 -10.00
CA ARG A 54 -3.39 -5.09 -8.63
C ARG A 54 -3.15 -4.00 -7.58
N ILE A 55 -2.49 -2.89 -7.93
CA ILE A 55 -2.32 -1.73 -7.06
C ILE A 55 -3.65 -0.96 -6.98
N ASP A 56 -4.19 -0.75 -5.78
CA ASP A 56 -5.53 -0.16 -5.62
C ASP A 56 -5.54 1.36 -5.79
N HIS A 57 -4.56 2.03 -5.19
CA HIS A 57 -4.47 3.48 -5.17
C HIS A 57 -3.03 3.97 -5.34
N GLN A 58 -2.89 5.25 -5.66
CA GLN A 58 -1.61 5.91 -5.75
C GLN A 58 -1.71 7.32 -5.15
N THR A 59 -0.62 7.80 -4.55
CA THR A 59 -0.57 9.15 -3.98
C THR A 59 0.84 9.72 -3.92
N ASP A 60 0.96 11.03 -4.03
CA ASP A 60 2.14 11.85 -3.72
C ASP A 60 2.01 12.56 -2.35
N ASP A 61 0.83 12.53 -1.72
CA ASP A 61 0.51 13.18 -0.45
C ASP A 61 -0.24 12.22 0.49
N ILE A 62 0.52 11.49 1.31
CA ILE A 62 -0.04 10.58 2.33
C ILE A 62 -0.96 11.34 3.30
N VAL A 63 -0.62 12.58 3.67
CA VAL A 63 -1.43 13.34 4.63
C VAL A 63 -2.77 13.72 4.01
N GLY A 64 -2.76 14.18 2.75
CA GLY A 64 -3.95 14.42 1.95
C GLY A 64 -4.82 13.17 1.83
N PHE A 65 -4.22 12.03 1.46
CA PHE A 65 -4.92 10.75 1.34
C PHE A 65 -5.59 10.32 2.65
N LEU A 66 -4.88 10.40 3.78
CA LEU A 66 -5.45 10.06 5.09
C LEU A 66 -6.60 11.00 5.48
N ARG A 67 -6.51 12.29 5.13
CA ARG A 67 -7.62 13.24 5.33
C ARG A 67 -8.83 12.89 4.49
N THR A 68 -8.67 12.43 3.24
CA THR A 68 -9.82 12.01 2.43
C THR A 68 -10.52 10.81 3.02
N LEU A 69 -9.77 9.86 3.60
CA LEU A 69 -10.35 8.72 4.34
C LEU A 69 -11.09 9.16 5.61
N ALA A 70 -10.50 10.09 6.38
CA ALA A 70 -11.11 10.58 7.61
C ALA A 70 -12.39 11.41 7.38
N ASN A 71 -12.50 12.07 6.23
CA ASN A 71 -13.64 12.91 5.88
C ASN A 71 -14.77 12.14 5.16
N GLY A 72 -14.54 10.89 4.78
CA GLY A 72 -15.56 9.99 4.24
C GLY A 72 -16.31 9.28 5.38
N SER A 73 -17.25 9.98 6.02
CA SER A 73 -18.24 9.41 6.97
C SER A 73 -19.65 9.74 6.51
#